data_AF-A0A6L8IAP0-F1
#
_entry.id   AF-A0A6L8IAP0-F1
#
_cell.length_a   1.000
_cell.length_b   1.000
_cell.length_c   1.000
_cell.angle_alpha   90.00
_cell.angle_beta   90.00
_cell.angle_gamma   90.00
#
_symmetry.space_group_name_H-M   'P 1'
#
loop_
_entity.id
_entity.type
_entity.pdbx_description
1 polymer ?
#
loop_
_entity_poly.entity_id
_entity_poly.type
_entity_poly.pdbx_seq_one_letter_code
_entity_poly.pdbx_strand_id
1 'polypeptide(L)'
;MRHKTVANLSGLDPAVVDGFRAVLRGGLVLDDPRKAFAIRRSLPHGHVAAVLGTMRRLGFRRLIGRRKERSRDLALAAVAARIIDPASKLATARALDPETASTSLGTLLGLGPVTGNEMLDMLD
;
A
#
# COMPACT_ATOMS: atom_id res chain seq x y z
N MET A 1 11.81 44.53 -9.78
CA MET A 1 12.26 43.57 -8.73
C MET A 1 13.02 44.35 -7.67
N ARG A 2 12.59 44.29 -6.41
CA ARG A 2 13.24 45.03 -5.32
C ARG A 2 14.28 44.12 -4.66
N HIS A 3 15.55 44.36 -4.92
CA HIS A 3 16.65 43.59 -4.31
C HIS A 3 16.76 43.98 -2.84
N LYS A 4 16.46 43.04 -1.92
CA LYS A 4 16.75 43.18 -0.49
C LYS A 4 18.12 42.56 -0.24
N THR A 5 19.09 43.37 0.15
CA THR A 5 20.41 42.89 0.58
C THR A 5 20.24 42.10 1.87
N VAL A 6 20.54 40.81 1.82
CA VAL A 6 20.58 39.93 3.01
C VAL A 6 22.01 39.96 3.55
N ALA A 7 22.19 39.91 4.87
CA ALA A 7 23.52 39.88 5.49
C ALA A 7 24.38 38.73 4.92
N ASN A 8 25.71 38.89 4.95
CA ASN A 8 26.61 37.86 4.43
C ASN A 8 26.46 36.55 5.22
N LEU A 9 25.93 35.50 4.58
CA LEU A 9 25.65 34.19 5.18
C LEU A 9 26.84 33.21 5.07
N SER A 10 27.98 33.61 4.50
CA SER A 10 29.12 32.71 4.25
C SER A 10 29.86 32.23 5.50
N GLY A 11 29.59 32.82 6.67
CA GLY A 11 30.10 32.34 7.96
C GLY A 11 29.16 31.37 8.70
N LEU A 12 27.99 31.04 8.13
CA LEU A 12 27.02 30.13 8.75
C LEU A 12 27.32 28.67 8.41
N ASP A 13 26.84 27.77 9.27
CA ASP A 13 26.89 26.33 9.02
C ASP A 13 26.23 25.99 7.67
N PRO A 14 26.83 25.13 6.84
CA PRO A 14 26.28 24.73 5.54
C PRO A 14 24.83 24.26 5.58
N ALA A 15 24.42 23.54 6.63
CA ALA A 15 23.04 23.06 6.79
C ALA A 15 22.03 24.21 6.98
N VAL A 16 22.44 25.28 7.67
CA VAL A 16 21.64 26.50 7.84
C VAL A 16 21.49 27.21 6.49
N VAL A 17 22.58 27.32 5.73
CA VAL A 17 22.56 27.92 4.38
C VAL A 17 21.63 27.12 3.44
N ASP A 18 21.67 25.79 3.50
CA ASP A 18 20.80 24.94 2.68
C ASP A 18 19.33 25.05 3.08
N GLY A 19 19.02 25.16 4.37
CA GLY A 19 17.68 25.50 4.85
C GLY A 19 17.16 26.82 4.28
N PHE A 20 17.98 27.88 4.33
CA PHE A 20 17.63 29.18 3.74
C PHE A 20 17.44 29.09 2.22
N ARG A 21 18.31 28.37 1.50
CA ARG A 21 18.16 28.15 0.05
C ARG A 21 16.84 27.45 -0.27
N ALA A 22 16.43 26.45 0.51
CA ALA A 22 15.17 25.76 0.33
C ALA A 22 13.97 26.70 0.51
N VAL A 23 13.94 27.50 1.59
CA VAL A 23 12.87 28.48 1.85
C VAL A 23 12.82 29.57 0.77
N LEU A 24 13.97 30.11 0.37
CA LEU A 24 14.05 31.17 -0.64
C LEU A 24 13.59 30.70 -2.03
N ARG A 25 13.66 29.40 -2.32
CA ARG A 25 13.12 28.79 -3.54
C ARG A 25 11.63 28.42 -3.44
N GLY A 26 10.96 28.76 -2.33
CA GLY A 26 9.56 28.43 -2.07
C GLY A 26 9.34 27.03 -1.49
N GLY A 27 10.39 26.34 -1.06
CA GLY A 27 10.30 25.07 -0.34
C GLY A 27 9.96 25.28 1.14
N LEU A 28 9.50 24.22 1.80
CA LEU A 28 9.32 24.18 3.26
C LEU A 28 10.51 23.46 3.91
N VAL A 29 11.02 24.04 4.99
CA VAL A 29 11.95 23.36 5.91
C VAL A 29 11.10 22.78 7.03
N LEU A 30 11.13 21.45 7.16
CA LEU A 30 10.40 20.74 8.20
C LEU A 30 11.37 20.35 9.30
N ASP A 31 10.92 20.56 10.53
CA ASP A 31 11.60 20.11 11.75
C ASP A 31 11.55 18.58 11.90
N ASP A 32 10.47 17.96 11.42
CA ASP A 32 10.31 16.51 11.32
C ASP A 32 9.86 16.12 9.90
N PRO A 33 10.68 15.37 9.14
CA PRO A 33 10.31 14.87 7.82
C PRO A 33 8.99 14.09 7.80
N ARG A 34 8.57 13.48 8.92
CA ARG A 34 7.30 12.76 9.03
C ARG A 34 6.09 13.67 8.84
N LYS A 35 6.22 14.97 9.16
CA LYS A 35 5.16 15.97 8.92
C LYS A 35 4.96 16.27 7.43
N ALA A 36 5.88 15.84 6.55
CA ALA A 36 5.73 15.95 5.11
C ALA A 36 4.65 15.00 4.56
N PHE A 37 4.35 13.92 5.29
CA PHE A 37 3.46 12.87 4.82
C PHE A 37 2.16 12.84 5.63
N ALA A 38 1.05 12.66 4.92
CA ALA A 38 -0.25 12.41 5.52
C ALA A 38 -0.65 10.96 5.28
N ILE A 39 -1.02 10.25 6.36
CA ILE A 39 -1.60 8.91 6.26
C ILE A 39 -3.01 9.06 5.69
N ARG A 40 -3.22 8.63 4.44
CA ARG A 40 -4.53 8.68 3.77
C ARG A 40 -5.47 7.55 4.23
N ARG A 41 -4.89 6.38 4.50
CA ARG A 41 -5.60 5.17 4.92
C ARG A 41 -4.63 4.22 5.62
N SER A 42 -5.14 3.53 6.63
CA SER A 42 -4.44 2.42 7.29
C SER A 42 -5.29 1.15 7.14
N LEU A 43 -4.64 0.04 6.81
CA LEU A 43 -5.29 -1.26 6.64
C LEU A 43 -4.68 -2.30 7.58
N PRO A 44 -5.49 -3.18 8.21
CA PRO A 44 -4.99 -4.34 8.93
C PRO A 44 -4.07 -5.21 8.06
N HIS A 45 -2.95 -5.62 8.63
CA HIS A 45 -1.89 -6.33 7.90
C HIS A 45 -1.34 -7.57 8.60
N GLY A 46 -1.24 -7.56 9.94
CA GLY A 46 -0.60 -8.65 10.69
C GLY A 46 -1.19 -10.04 10.39
N HIS A 47 -2.52 -10.18 10.48
CA HIS A 47 -3.20 -11.45 10.16
C HIS A 47 -3.05 -11.84 8.68
N VAL A 48 -3.02 -10.87 7.76
CA VAL A 48 -2.84 -11.11 6.32
C VAL A 48 -1.46 -11.71 6.06
N ALA A 49 -0.43 -11.09 6.64
CA ALA A 49 0.95 -11.54 6.51
C ALA A 49 1.14 -12.95 7.10
N ALA A 50 0.52 -13.24 8.24
CA ALA A 50 0.55 -14.56 8.87
C ALA A 50 -0.08 -15.64 7.97
N VAL A 51 -1.31 -15.41 7.48
CA VAL A 51 -2.02 -16.37 6.63
C VAL A 51 -1.28 -16.59 5.31
N LEU A 52 -0.92 -15.53 4.58
CA LEU A 52 -0.20 -15.66 3.32
C LEU A 52 1.20 -16.27 3.51
N GLY A 53 1.86 -15.97 4.62
CA GLY A 53 3.14 -16.59 4.99
C GLY A 53 3.01 -18.10 5.15
N THR A 54 2.00 -18.57 5.87
CA THR A 54 1.69 -19.98 6.06
C THR A 54 1.32 -20.66 4.74
N MET A 55 0.45 -20.05 3.93
CA MET A 55 0.09 -20.59 2.61
C MET A 55 1.30 -20.74 1.69
N ARG A 56 2.26 -19.80 1.74
CA ARG A 56 3.53 -19.92 1.01
C ARG A 56 4.38 -21.08 1.51
N ARG A 57 4.51 -21.24 2.83
CA ARG A 57 5.26 -22.36 3.45
C ARG A 57 4.68 -23.72 3.06
N LEU A 58 3.35 -23.83 3.01
CA LEU A 58 2.64 -25.03 2.57
C LEU A 58 2.67 -25.25 1.05
N GLY A 59 3.23 -24.32 0.27
CA GLY A 59 3.26 -24.41 -1.19
C GLY A 59 1.89 -24.27 -1.84
N PHE A 60 0.89 -23.72 -1.15
CA PHE A 60 -0.50 -23.68 -1.59
C PHE A 60 -0.69 -23.02 -2.96
N ARG A 61 0.09 -21.98 -3.27
CA ARG A 61 0.10 -21.35 -4.61
C ARG A 61 0.36 -22.35 -5.74
N ARG A 62 1.29 -23.31 -5.53
CA ARG A 62 1.62 -24.33 -6.52
C ARG A 62 0.53 -25.40 -6.66
N LEU A 63 -0.27 -25.58 -5.61
CA LEU A 63 -1.39 -26.53 -5.58
C LEU A 63 -2.57 -26.03 -6.41
N ILE A 64 -2.86 -24.72 -6.38
CA ILE A 64 -3.96 -24.15 -7.17
C ILE A 64 -3.58 -23.96 -8.65
N GLY A 65 -2.32 -23.62 -8.96
CA GLY A 65 -1.90 -23.46 -10.34
C GLY A 65 -0.43 -23.11 -10.52
N ARG A 66 0.18 -23.65 -11.58
CA ARG A 66 1.62 -23.43 -11.86
C ARG A 66 1.91 -22.06 -12.46
N ARG A 67 1.04 -21.53 -13.32
CA ARG A 67 1.21 -20.21 -13.96
C ARG A 67 0.65 -19.09 -13.10
N LYS A 68 1.27 -17.91 -13.19
CA LYS A 68 0.73 -16.70 -12.59
C LYS A 68 -0.41 -16.19 -13.44
N GLU A 69 -1.63 -16.39 -12.96
CA GLU A 69 -2.87 -16.00 -13.61
C GLU A 69 -3.79 -15.37 -12.58
N ARG A 70 -4.67 -14.47 -13.05
CA ARG A 70 -5.54 -13.69 -12.18
C ARG A 70 -6.54 -14.55 -11.41
N SER A 71 -7.15 -15.54 -12.07
CA SER A 71 -8.05 -16.52 -11.44
C SER A 71 -7.39 -17.25 -10.28
N ARG A 72 -6.13 -17.71 -10.44
CA ARG A 72 -5.35 -18.34 -9.36
C ARG A 72 -5.12 -17.40 -8.19
N ASP A 73 -4.75 -16.15 -8.46
CA ASP A 73 -4.49 -15.17 -7.40
C ASP A 73 -5.79 -14.74 -6.68
N LEU A 74 -6.93 -14.70 -7.39
CA LEU A 74 -8.27 -14.53 -6.80
C LEU A 74 -8.68 -15.74 -5.94
N ALA A 75 -8.47 -16.97 -6.41
CA ALA A 75 -8.74 -18.18 -5.64
C ALA A 75 -7.89 -18.23 -4.36
N LEU A 76 -6.61 -17.89 -4.46
CA LEU A 76 -5.73 -17.74 -3.30
C LEU A 76 -6.26 -16.68 -2.31
N ALA A 77 -6.69 -15.52 -2.82
CA ALA A 77 -7.27 -14.45 -2.01
C ALA A 77 -8.56 -14.90 -1.32
N ALA A 78 -9.43 -15.62 -2.02
CA ALA A 78 -10.68 -16.13 -1.48
C ALA A 78 -10.46 -17.11 -0.33
N VAL A 79 -9.48 -18.02 -0.46
CA VAL A 79 -9.13 -18.95 0.62
C VAL A 79 -8.49 -18.21 1.80
N ALA A 80 -7.58 -17.27 1.54
CA ALA A 80 -7.00 -16.44 2.60
C ALA A 80 -8.06 -15.62 3.35
N ALA A 81 -8.98 -14.98 2.62
CA ALA A 81 -10.09 -14.24 3.19
C ALA A 81 -11.00 -15.13 4.04
N ARG A 82 -11.27 -16.37 3.59
CA ARG A 82 -12.04 -17.35 4.36
C ARG A 82 -11.36 -17.72 5.69
N ILE A 83 -10.03 -17.72 5.76
CA ILE A 83 -9.30 -17.99 7.01
C ILE A 83 -9.32 -16.78 7.94
N ILE A 84 -9.22 -15.56 7.38
CA ILE A 84 -9.13 -14.31 8.15
C ILE A 84 -10.49 -13.91 8.72
N ASP A 85 -11.50 -13.81 7.85
CA ASP A 85 -12.86 -13.36 8.21
C ASP A 85 -13.86 -13.90 7.17
N PRO A 86 -14.46 -15.07 7.40
CA PRO A 86 -15.41 -15.71 6.48
C PRO A 86 -16.60 -14.82 6.10
N ALA A 87 -16.79 -14.57 4.80
CA ALA A 87 -17.92 -13.78 4.29
C ALA A 87 -18.54 -14.37 3.00
N SER A 88 -19.56 -13.70 2.45
CA SER A 88 -20.11 -14.02 1.12
C SER A 88 -19.14 -13.64 0.01
N LYS A 89 -19.25 -14.24 -1.19
CA LYS A 89 -18.37 -13.92 -2.33
C LYS A 89 -18.38 -12.43 -2.70
N LEU A 90 -19.55 -11.80 -2.67
CA LEU A 90 -19.69 -10.35 -2.96
C LEU A 90 -19.05 -9.48 -1.87
N ALA A 91 -19.18 -9.87 -0.60
CA ALA A 91 -18.50 -9.18 0.49
C ALA A 91 -16.97 -9.32 0.37
N THR A 92 -16.50 -10.52 -0.01
CA THR A 92 -15.07 -10.76 -0.28
C THR A 92 -14.58 -9.94 -1.47
N ALA A 93 -15.35 -9.81 -2.56
CA ALA A 93 -14.97 -8.96 -3.70
C ALA A 93 -14.70 -7.52 -3.26
N ARG A 94 -15.65 -6.93 -2.50
CA ARG A 94 -15.50 -5.57 -1.93
C ARG A 94 -14.30 -5.48 -0.98
N ALA A 95 -14.13 -6.46 -0.10
CA ALA A 95 -13.02 -6.48 0.85
C ALA A 95 -11.62 -6.55 0.18
N LEU A 96 -11.55 -7.05 -1.07
CA LEU A 96 -10.31 -7.15 -1.86
C LEU A 96 -10.09 -5.96 -2.80
N ASP A 97 -11.16 -5.27 -3.20
CA ASP A 97 -11.09 -4.13 -4.10
C ASP A 97 -10.32 -2.95 -3.46
N PRO A 98 -9.39 -2.28 -4.16
CA PRO A 98 -8.52 -1.26 -3.58
C PRO A 98 -9.28 -0.08 -2.97
N GLU A 99 -10.42 0.30 -3.56
CA GLU A 99 -11.23 1.41 -3.06
C GLU A 99 -11.92 1.02 -1.75
N THR A 100 -12.43 -0.22 -1.67
CA THR A 100 -13.25 -0.70 -0.53
C THR A 100 -12.55 -1.67 0.42
N ALA A 101 -11.24 -1.86 0.26
CA ALA A 101 -10.44 -2.86 0.98
C ALA A 101 -10.62 -2.84 2.52
N SER A 102 -10.97 -3.96 3.12
CA SER A 102 -11.03 -4.06 4.58
C SER A 102 -9.67 -4.44 5.21
N THR A 103 -8.76 -5.01 4.41
CA THR A 103 -7.42 -5.43 4.82
C THR A 103 -6.43 -5.21 3.68
N SER A 104 -5.13 -5.37 3.97
CA SER A 104 -4.07 -5.29 2.94
C SER A 104 -3.98 -6.49 1.98
N LEU A 105 -4.90 -7.46 2.07
CA LEU A 105 -4.84 -8.73 1.31
C LEU A 105 -4.84 -8.51 -0.21
N GLY A 106 -5.79 -7.74 -0.74
CA GLY A 106 -5.89 -7.48 -2.19
C GLY A 106 -4.64 -6.77 -2.74
N THR A 107 -4.13 -5.79 -1.99
CA THR A 107 -2.90 -5.05 -2.32
C THR A 107 -1.66 -5.95 -2.32
N LEU A 108 -1.49 -6.79 -1.29
CA LEU A 108 -0.34 -7.71 -1.19
C LEU A 108 -0.32 -8.76 -2.30
N LEU A 109 -1.48 -9.15 -2.80
CA LEU A 109 -1.60 -10.06 -3.93
C LEU A 109 -1.52 -9.35 -5.29
N GLY A 110 -1.54 -8.01 -5.31
CA GLY A 110 -1.47 -7.22 -6.54
C GLY A 110 -2.71 -7.37 -7.42
N LEU A 111 -3.90 -7.51 -6.81
CA LEU A 111 -5.13 -7.76 -7.57
C LEU A 111 -5.62 -6.50 -8.31
N GLY A 112 -5.39 -5.29 -7.81
CA GLY A 112 -6.11 -4.13 -8.37
C GLY A 112 -7.64 -4.31 -8.19
N PRO A 113 -8.49 -3.64 -8.99
CA PRO A 113 -9.95 -3.70 -8.85
C PRO A 113 -10.47 -5.14 -8.86
N VAL A 114 -11.46 -5.47 -8.03
CA VAL A 114 -12.03 -6.82 -7.94
C VAL A 114 -13.54 -6.75 -8.02
N THR A 115 -14.11 -7.46 -8.99
CA THR A 115 -15.56 -7.51 -9.19
C THR A 115 -16.20 -8.76 -8.57
N GLY A 116 -17.52 -8.69 -8.36
CA GLY A 116 -18.30 -9.85 -7.92
C GLY A 116 -18.27 -11.01 -8.92
N ASN A 117 -18.30 -10.72 -10.22
CA ASN A 117 -18.25 -11.74 -11.28
C ASN A 117 -16.91 -12.45 -11.29
N GLU A 118 -15.79 -11.73 -11.19
CA GLU A 118 -14.47 -12.38 -11.08
C GLU A 118 -14.38 -13.33 -9.88
N MET A 119 -15.02 -12.99 -8.76
CA MET A 119 -15.09 -13.87 -7.58
C MET A 119 -16.06 -15.06 -7.76
N LEU A 120 -17.04 -14.94 -8.64
CA LEU A 120 -17.92 -16.04 -9.02
C LEU A 120 -17.16 -17.02 -9.92
N ASP A 121 -16.51 -16.49 -10.96
CA ASP A 121 -15.91 -17.22 -12.08
C ASP A 121 -14.49 -17.75 -11.77
N MET A 122 -13.85 -17.33 -10.67
CA MET A 122 -12.44 -17.68 -10.39
C MET A 122 -12.12 -19.18 -10.28
N LEU A 123 -13.13 -20.05 -10.13
CA LEU A 123 -12.99 -21.50 -10.00
C LEU A 123 -13.60 -22.28 -11.18
N ASP A 124 -14.17 -21.56 -12.16
CA ASP A 124 -14.72 -22.14 -13.39
C ASP A 124 -13.63 -22.23 -14.48
#